data_AF-A0A524BK23-F1
#
_entry.id   AF-A0A524BK23-F1
#
_cell.length_a   1.000
_cell.length_b   1.000
_cell.length_c   1.000
_cell.angle_alpha   90.00
_cell.angle_beta   90.00
_cell.angle_gamma   90.00
#
_symmetry.space_group_name_H-M   'P 1'
#
loop_
_entity.id
_entity.type
_entity.pdbx_description
1 polymer ?
#
loop_
_entity_poly.entity_id
_entity_poly.type
_entity_poly.pdbx_seq_one_letter_code
_entity_poly.pdbx_strand_id
1 'polypeptide(L)'
;MGIGALVRPTVVTRQFGIPALTPEGRSEVRAVYGGFGLAVAAMLVVAVTSPDLRAGIAITVAVALFGMAVGRVVSAVIDRSLSKVVVLYLVIEVVAGVLLVLAR
;
A
#
# COMPACT_ATOMS: atom_id res chain seq x y z
N MET A 1 3.50 -2.73 6.81
CA MET A 1 4.70 -2.37 6.02
C MET A 1 5.49 -1.21 6.61
N GLY A 2 4.89 -0.04 6.89
CA GLY A 2 5.54 1.20 7.37
C GLY A 2 6.84 1.04 8.19
N ILE A 3 6.73 0.73 9.48
CA ILE A 3 7.90 0.61 10.37
C ILE A 3 8.88 -0.47 9.88
N GLY A 4 8.36 -1.60 9.41
CA GLY A 4 9.17 -2.71 8.89
C GLY A 4 10.02 -2.31 7.67
N ALA A 5 9.48 -1.49 6.77
CA ALA A 5 10.18 -1.01 5.58
C ALA A 5 11.26 0.03 5.93
N LEU A 6 11.07 0.82 6.99
CA LEU A 6 12.08 1.76 7.49
C LEU A 6 13.29 1.02 8.07
N VAL A 7 13.03 0.06 8.96
CA VAL A 7 14.07 -0.63 9.75
C VAL A 7 14.72 -1.77 8.95
N ARG A 8 13.92 -2.56 8.22
CA ARG A 8 14.37 -3.77 7.51
C ARG A 8 13.77 -3.84 6.08
N PRO A 9 14.16 -2.92 5.17
CA PRO A 9 13.57 -2.82 3.82
C PRO A 9 13.64 -4.12 3.02
N THR A 10 14.77 -4.84 3.06
CA THR A 10 14.97 -6.08 2.30
C THR A 10 14.05 -7.21 2.74
N VAL A 11 13.68 -7.27 4.03
CA VAL A 11 12.73 -8.28 4.53
C VAL A 11 11.35 -8.03 3.95
N VAL A 12 10.96 -6.76 3.83
CA VAL A 12 9.69 -6.37 3.21
C VAL A 12 9.68 -6.70 1.72
N THR A 13 10.74 -6.43 0.97
CA THR A 13 10.74 -6.70 -0.47
C THR A 13 10.88 -8.19 -0.82
N ARG A 14 11.47 -8.99 0.07
CA ARG A 14 11.67 -10.43 -0.16
C ARG A 14 10.36 -11.21 -0.40
N GLN A 15 9.27 -10.80 0.25
CA GLN A 15 7.96 -11.44 0.03
C GLN A 15 7.42 -11.23 -1.40
N PHE A 16 7.92 -10.21 -2.10
CA PHE A 16 7.60 -9.90 -3.50
C PHE A 16 8.65 -10.48 -4.47
N GLY A 17 9.52 -11.38 -4.00
CA GLY A 17 10.55 -12.00 -4.84
C GLY A 17 11.74 -11.09 -5.13
N ILE A 18 11.96 -10.03 -4.33
CA ILE A 18 13.09 -9.10 -4.48
C ILE A 18 14.07 -9.35 -3.30
N PRO A 19 15.06 -10.26 -3.45
CA PRO A 19 15.88 -10.75 -2.34
C PRO A 19 16.99 -9.80 -1.92
N ALA A 20 17.42 -8.88 -2.79
CA ALA A 20 18.49 -7.93 -2.54
C ALA A 20 18.11 -6.54 -3.04
N LEU A 21 18.62 -5.52 -2.37
CA LEU A 21 18.40 -4.11 -2.70
C LEU A 21 19.74 -3.37 -2.71
N THR A 22 19.95 -2.53 -3.72
CA THR A 22 21.05 -1.57 -3.73
C THR A 22 20.82 -0.46 -2.67
N PRO A 23 21.79 0.41 -2.38
CA PRO A 23 21.56 1.58 -1.53
C PRO A 23 20.37 2.44 -1.99
N GLU A 24 20.22 2.66 -3.29
CA GLU A 24 19.12 3.41 -3.91
C GLU A 24 17.80 2.65 -3.72
N GLY A 25 17.77 1.36 -3.99
CA GLY A 25 16.57 0.53 -3.78
C GLY A 25 16.11 0.51 -2.32
N ARG A 26 17.04 0.53 -1.35
CA ARG A 26 16.68 0.68 0.08
C ARG A 26 16.10 2.05 0.38
N SER A 27 16.62 3.11 -0.24
CA SER A 27 16.08 4.47 -0.09
C SER A 27 14.64 4.54 -0.59
N GLU A 28 14.39 4.02 -1.80
CA GLU A 28 13.04 3.95 -2.38
C GLU A 28 12.06 3.19 -1.49
N VAL A 29 12.46 2.01 -0.99
CA VAL A 29 11.60 1.20 -0.13
C VAL A 29 11.27 1.91 1.18
N ARG A 30 12.24 2.60 1.77
CA ARG A 30 12.02 3.39 3.00
C ARG A 30 11.11 4.58 2.75
N ALA A 31 11.22 5.24 1.60
CA ALA A 31 10.36 6.36 1.25
C ALA A 31 8.92 5.90 1.01
N VAL A 32 8.70 4.93 0.12
CA VAL A 32 7.36 4.55 -0.36
C VAL A 32 6.66 3.57 0.58
N TYR A 33 7.32 2.48 0.97
CA TYR A 33 6.70 1.47 1.85
C TYR A 33 6.85 1.82 3.33
N GLY A 34 7.76 2.73 3.66
CA GLY A 34 8.03 3.22 5.00
C GLY A 34 7.32 4.54 5.30
N GLY A 35 7.97 5.65 4.96
CA GLY A 35 7.54 7.02 5.29
C GLY A 35 6.16 7.36 4.76
N PHE A 36 5.89 7.14 3.47
CA PHE A 36 4.57 7.35 2.88
C PHE A 36 3.49 6.49 3.56
N GLY A 37 3.77 5.20 3.78
CA GLY A 37 2.85 4.31 4.50
C GLY A 37 2.53 4.78 5.93
N LEU A 38 3.52 5.32 6.66
CA LEU A 38 3.30 5.90 7.98
C LEU A 38 2.49 7.20 7.92
N ALA A 39 2.74 8.05 6.93
CA ALA A 39 1.98 9.28 6.74
C ALA A 39 0.50 8.99 6.44
N VAL A 40 0.22 8.01 5.56
CA VAL A 40 -1.16 7.55 5.28
C VAL A 40 -1.83 7.03 6.54
N ALA A 41 -1.13 6.22 7.35
CA ALA A 41 -1.65 5.73 8.62
C ALA A 41 -1.97 6.87 9.59
N ALA A 42 -1.11 7.88 9.70
CA ALA A 42 -1.35 9.06 10.53
C ALA A 42 -2.58 9.86 10.05
N MET A 43 -2.74 10.04 8.74
CA MET A 43 -3.92 10.72 8.19
C MET A 43 -5.21 9.94 8.46
N LEU A 44 -5.19 8.61 8.40
CA LEU A 44 -6.35 7.79 8.79
C LEU A 44 -6.70 7.94 10.28
N VAL A 45 -5.71 8.15 11.16
CA VAL A 45 -5.97 8.51 12.57
C VAL A 45 -6.61 9.90 12.68
N VAL A 46 -6.12 10.89 11.94
CA VAL A 46 -6.73 12.24 11.90
C VAL A 46 -8.19 12.17 11.44
N ALA A 47 -8.51 11.32 10.46
CA ALA A 47 -9.88 11.12 9.99
C ALA A 47 -10.85 10.63 11.09
N VAL A 48 -10.35 9.96 12.13
CA VAL A 48 -11.19 9.53 13.27
C VAL A 48 -11.67 10.72 14.07
N THR A 49 -10.81 11.70 14.32
CA THR A 49 -11.10 12.85 15.21
C THR A 49 -11.58 14.09 14.49
N SER A 50 -11.43 14.16 13.16
CA SER A 50 -11.73 15.36 12.36
C SER A 50 -12.80 15.05 11.30
N PRO A 51 -14.11 15.15 11.63
CA PRO A 51 -15.20 14.85 10.71
C PRO A 51 -15.11 15.61 9.38
N ASP A 52 -14.70 16.88 9.41
CA ASP A 52 -14.60 17.74 8.22
C ASP A 52 -13.56 17.25 7.21
N LEU A 53 -12.54 16.52 7.66
CA LEU A 53 -11.46 16.00 6.81
C LEU A 53 -11.66 14.52 6.46
N ARG A 54 -12.51 13.80 7.21
CA ARG A 54 -12.66 12.34 7.13
C ARG A 54 -12.95 11.86 5.73
N ALA A 55 -13.96 12.44 5.08
CA ALA A 55 -14.38 12.01 3.74
C ALA A 55 -13.28 12.20 2.70
N GLY A 56 -12.58 13.36 2.73
CA GLY A 56 -11.48 13.64 1.81
C GLY A 56 -10.30 12.66 1.99
N ILE A 57 -9.93 12.39 3.24
CA ILE A 57 -8.87 11.43 3.57
C ILE A 57 -9.27 10.03 3.12
N ALA A 58 -10.47 9.56 3.48
CA ALA A 58 -10.95 8.22 3.17
C ALA A 58 -11.01 7.97 1.66
N ILE A 59 -11.57 8.91 0.89
CA ILE A 59 -11.66 8.81 -0.57
C ILE A 59 -10.27 8.80 -1.20
N THR A 60 -9.37 9.68 -0.77
CA THR A 60 -8.00 9.76 -1.31
C THR A 60 -7.25 8.44 -1.10
N VAL A 61 -7.31 7.89 0.12
CA VAL A 61 -6.66 6.62 0.43
C VAL A 61 -7.32 5.45 -0.31
N ALA A 62 -8.65 5.43 -0.41
CA ALA A 62 -9.36 4.40 -1.17
C ALA A 62 -8.97 4.39 -2.65
N VAL A 63 -8.91 5.56 -3.29
CA VAL A 63 -8.48 5.69 -4.68
C VAL A 63 -7.04 5.23 -4.86
N ALA A 64 -6.14 5.56 -3.93
CA ALA A 64 -4.77 5.06 -3.97
C ALA A 64 -4.69 3.52 -3.88
N LEU A 65 -5.49 2.90 -3.01
CA LEU A 65 -5.60 1.44 -2.90
C LEU A 65 -6.13 0.80 -4.18
N PHE A 66 -7.19 1.38 -4.78
CA PHE A 66 -7.71 0.89 -6.06
C PHE A 66 -6.71 1.05 -7.20
N GLY A 67 -5.92 2.13 -7.22
CA GLY A 67 -4.82 2.29 -8.18
C GLY A 67 -3.78 1.17 -8.09
N MET A 68 -3.39 0.78 -6.87
CA MET A 68 -2.48 -0.36 -6.65
C MET A 68 -3.12 -1.69 -7.10
N ALA A 69 -4.40 -1.91 -6.78
CA ALA A 69 -5.14 -3.08 -7.23
C ALA A 69 -5.18 -3.19 -8.76
N VAL A 70 -5.46 -2.08 -9.45
CA VAL A 70 -5.41 -2.01 -10.93
C VAL A 70 -4.01 -2.33 -11.43
N GLY A 71 -2.96 -1.78 -10.81
CA GLY A 71 -1.57 -2.09 -11.17
C GLY A 71 -1.24 -3.59 -11.09
N ARG A 72 -1.77 -4.29 -10.08
CA ARG A 72 -1.62 -5.74 -9.96
C ARG A 72 -2.36 -6.51 -11.04
N VAL A 73 -3.58 -6.10 -11.38
CA VAL A 73 -4.35 -6.70 -12.48
C VAL A 73 -3.61 -6.53 -13.80
N VAL A 74 -3.08 -5.33 -14.06
CA VAL A 74 -2.27 -5.04 -15.26
C VAL A 74 -1.04 -5.93 -15.31
N SER A 75 -0.26 -6.03 -14.23
CA SER A 75 0.89 -6.95 -14.17
C SER A 75 0.48 -8.40 -14.38
N ALA A 76 -0.61 -8.87 -13.77
CA ALA A 76 -1.09 -10.23 -13.95
C ALA A 76 -1.49 -10.56 -15.40
N VAL A 77 -2.08 -9.59 -16.11
CA VAL A 77 -2.46 -9.73 -17.52
C VAL A 77 -1.23 -9.77 -18.42
N ILE A 78 -0.26 -8.87 -18.19
CA ILE A 78 0.97 -8.78 -18.99
C ILE A 78 1.85 -10.01 -18.76
N ASP A 79 2.11 -10.35 -17.50
CA ASP A 79 3.02 -11.43 -17.10
C ASP A 79 2.36 -12.81 -17.15
N ARG A 80 1.04 -12.86 -17.42
CA ARG A 80 0.19 -14.07 -17.43
C ARG A 80 0.39 -14.93 -16.19
N SER A 81 0.62 -14.28 -15.05
CA SER A 81 0.99 -14.92 -13.80
C SER A 81 0.26 -14.24 -12.64
N LEU A 82 -0.36 -15.05 -11.80
CA LEU A 82 -1.09 -14.59 -10.62
C LEU A 82 -0.61 -15.37 -9.40
N SER A 83 0.47 -14.88 -8.78
CA SER A 83 1.00 -15.53 -7.58
C SER A 83 0.06 -15.33 -6.38
N LYS A 84 0.08 -16.26 -5.42
CA LYS A 84 -0.73 -16.17 -4.19
C LYS A 84 -0.50 -14.86 -3.43
N VAL A 85 0.74 -14.36 -3.45
CA VAL A 85 1.09 -13.07 -2.82
C VAL A 85 0.39 -11.92 -3.52
N VAL A 86 0.41 -11.89 -4.86
CA VAL A 86 -0.28 -10.85 -5.65
C VAL A 86 -1.79 -10.87 -5.38
N VAL A 87 -2.42 -12.05 -5.35
CA VAL A 87 -3.85 -12.19 -5.02
C VAL A 87 -4.15 -11.68 -3.62
N LEU A 88 -3.34 -12.05 -2.62
CA LEU A 88 -3.53 -11.60 -1.24
C LEU A 88 -3.54 -10.06 -1.15
N TYR A 89 -2.53 -9.40 -1.73
CA TYR A 89 -2.48 -7.94 -1.72
C TYR A 89 -3.59 -7.29 -2.53
N LEU A 90 -3.95 -7.87 -3.68
CA LEU A 90 -5.08 -7.39 -4.48
C LEU A 90 -6.38 -7.40 -3.66
N VAL A 91 -6.65 -8.49 -2.94
CA VAL A 91 -7.83 -8.60 -2.06
C VAL A 91 -7.77 -7.57 -0.94
N ILE A 92 -6.62 -7.40 -0.28
CA ILE A 92 -6.44 -6.40 0.78
C ILE A 92 -6.71 -4.99 0.24
N GLU A 93 -6.16 -4.64 -0.92
CA GLU A 93 -6.29 -3.33 -1.55
C GLU A 93 -7.76 -3.03 -1.91
N VAL A 94 -8.45 -3.99 -2.54
CA VAL A 94 -9.87 -3.83 -2.91
C VAL A 94 -10.75 -3.74 -1.67
N VAL A 95 -10.61 -4.67 -0.71
CA VAL A 95 -11.46 -4.70 0.48
C VAL A 95 -11.25 -3.46 1.33
N ALA A 96 -10.00 -3.08 1.61
CA ALA A 96 -9.72 -1.88 2.39
C ALA A 96 -10.19 -0.60 1.67
N GLY A 97 -10.05 -0.53 0.34
CA GLY A 97 -10.56 0.58 -0.45
C GLY A 97 -12.09 0.70 -0.36
N VAL A 98 -12.81 -0.42 -0.50
CA VAL A 98 -14.27 -0.46 -0.36
C VAL A 98 -14.70 -0.05 1.05
N LEU A 99 -14.04 -0.58 2.09
CA LEU A 99 -14.36 -0.22 3.48
C LEU A 99 -14.17 1.28 3.73
N LEU A 100 -13.13 1.90 3.19
CA LEU A 100 -12.91 3.35 3.33
C LEU A 100 -13.99 4.18 2.61
N VAL A 101 -14.45 3.74 1.44
CA VAL A 101 -15.58 4.41 0.73
C VAL A 101 -16.88 4.29 1.52
N LEU A 102 -17.09 3.19 2.23
CA LEU A 102 -18.27 2.97 3.08
C LEU A 102 -18.18 3.69 4.43
N ALA A 103 -16.98 3.90 4.95
CA ALA A 103 -16.71 4.52 6.26
C ALA A 103 -16.56 6.06 6.20
N ARG A 104 -16.73 6.67 5.02
CA ARG A 104 -16.58 8.12 4.81
C ARG A 104 -17.60 8.95 5.60
#